data_AF-A0A348N832-F1
#
_entry.id   AF-A0A348N832-F1
#
_cell.length_a   1.000
_cell.length_b   1.000
_cell.length_c   1.000
_cell.angle_alpha   90.00
_cell.angle_beta   90.00
_cell.angle_gamma   90.00
#
_symmetry.space_group_name_H-M   'P 1'
#
loop_
_entity.id
_entity.type
_entity.pdbx_description
1 polymer ?
#
loop_
_entity_poly.entity_id
_entity_poly.type
_entity_poly.pdbx_seq_one_letter_code
_entity_poly.pdbx_strand_id
1 'polypeptide(L)'
;MVVENYKIYWNEYSADTYLYGSEINYIDKNNVEFTNMLMPPGTVIKEWYSMVNYQAKRIEPTLPIIDGESIYRVNVDIDTPRDRGYIIRFVFFDKYEMEVGNCTISKSKAEFKCPLKTYSYKMQLINGGMHEFTFHSIEIEELESESKK
;
A
#
# COMPACT_ATOMS: atom_id res chain seq x y z
N MET A 1 -22.50 4.83 2.25
CA MET A 1 -22.30 3.81 1.20
C MET A 1 -20.82 3.80 0.79
N VAL A 2 -20.37 2.95 -0.15
CA VAL A 2 -19.02 3.10 -0.75
C VAL A 2 -19.14 4.12 -1.88
N VAL A 3 -18.36 5.20 -1.82
CA VAL A 3 -18.41 6.31 -2.78
C VAL A 3 -17.51 5.99 -3.97
N GLU A 4 -16.26 5.61 -3.69
CA GLU A 4 -15.27 5.25 -4.69
C GLU A 4 -14.52 3.98 -4.26
N ASN A 5 -14.11 3.15 -5.24
CA ASN A 5 -13.27 1.97 -5.01
C ASN A 5 -12.09 2.03 -5.99
N TYR A 6 -10.89 1.88 -5.42
CA TYR A 6 -9.63 1.91 -6.12
C TYR A 6 -8.89 0.59 -5.92
N LYS A 7 -8.57 -0.08 -7.03
CA LYS A 7 -7.83 -1.34 -7.01
C LYS A 7 -6.39 -1.13 -7.44
N ILE A 8 -5.47 -1.42 -6.53
CA ILE A 8 -4.03 -1.27 -6.69
C ILE A 8 -3.39 -2.62 -6.96
N TYR A 9 -2.60 -2.68 -8.03
CA TYR A 9 -1.86 -3.86 -8.46
C TYR A 9 -0.36 -3.67 -8.27
N TRP A 10 0.38 -4.78 -8.28
CA TRP A 10 1.84 -4.76 -8.30
C TRP A 10 2.33 -4.97 -9.73
N ASN A 11 2.70 -3.88 -10.39
CA ASN A 11 3.17 -3.85 -11.76
C ASN A 11 4.70 -3.91 -11.86
N GLU A 12 5.23 -4.58 -12.89
CA GLU A 12 6.67 -4.76 -13.16
C GLU A 12 7.44 -3.43 -13.28
N TYR A 13 6.78 -2.38 -13.76
CA TYR A 13 7.39 -1.06 -13.97
C TYR A 13 7.43 -0.19 -12.71
N SER A 14 6.86 -0.65 -11.61
CA SER A 14 6.87 0.14 -10.37
C SER A 14 8.20 -0.03 -9.65
N ALA A 15 9.07 0.97 -9.81
CA ALA A 15 10.28 1.10 -9.01
C ALA A 15 9.94 1.11 -7.49
N ASP A 16 10.97 1.00 -6.64
CA ASP A 16 10.85 0.85 -5.18
C ASP A 16 10.30 -0.52 -4.73
N THR A 17 10.91 -1.58 -5.26
CA THR A 17 10.75 -2.97 -4.80
C THR A 17 12.06 -3.48 -4.19
N TYR A 18 11.99 -4.25 -3.11
CA TYR A 18 13.15 -4.88 -2.49
C TYR A 18 13.62 -6.10 -3.30
N LEU A 19 14.69 -5.92 -4.09
CA LEU A 19 15.22 -6.94 -5.01
C LEU A 19 16.36 -7.78 -4.43
N TYR A 20 16.94 -7.40 -3.29
CA TYR A 20 18.14 -8.06 -2.77
C TYR A 20 17.85 -9.49 -2.29
N GLY A 21 18.27 -10.47 -3.10
CA GLY A 21 18.02 -11.89 -2.83
C GLY A 21 16.55 -12.29 -2.96
N SER A 22 15.73 -11.45 -3.57
CA SER A 22 14.31 -11.71 -3.82
C SER A 22 14.12 -12.30 -5.21
N GLU A 23 13.29 -13.32 -5.29
CA GLU A 23 12.73 -13.82 -6.55
C GLU A 23 11.30 -13.30 -6.68
N ILE A 24 11.00 -12.67 -7.81
CA ILE A 24 9.67 -12.09 -8.07
C ILE A 24 9.20 -12.60 -9.42
N ASN A 25 8.09 -13.32 -9.43
CA ASN A 25 7.46 -13.87 -10.63
C ASN A 25 6.14 -13.16 -10.88
N TYR A 26 6.07 -12.41 -11.98
CA TYR A 26 4.87 -11.72 -12.42
C TYR A 26 4.08 -12.64 -13.35
N ILE A 27 3.15 -13.41 -12.79
CA ILE A 27 2.33 -14.37 -13.54
C ILE A 27 1.19 -13.63 -14.25
N ASP A 28 0.53 -12.74 -13.54
CA ASP A 28 -0.52 -11.85 -14.06
C ASP A 28 -0.56 -10.55 -13.23
N LYS A 29 -1.34 -9.55 -13.65
CA LYS A 29 -1.49 -8.26 -12.96
C LYS A 29 -1.97 -8.41 -11.52
N ASN A 30 -2.78 -9.44 -11.27
CA ASN A 30 -3.31 -9.79 -9.97
C ASN A 30 -2.66 -11.04 -9.40
N ASN A 31 -1.47 -11.43 -9.87
CA ASN A 31 -0.78 -12.60 -9.36
C ASN A 31 0.73 -12.40 -9.45
N VAL A 32 1.29 -11.86 -8.37
CA VAL A 32 2.72 -11.63 -8.22
C VAL A 32 3.23 -12.49 -7.07
N GLU A 33 4.05 -13.48 -7.40
CA GLU A 33 4.69 -14.32 -6.41
C GLU A 33 6.02 -13.71 -5.99
N PHE A 34 6.24 -13.63 -4.69
CA PHE A 34 7.47 -13.11 -4.10
C PHE A 34 8.06 -14.15 -3.16
N THR A 35 9.35 -14.43 -3.30
CA THR A 35 10.10 -15.31 -2.39
C THR A 35 11.43 -14.68 -1.99
N ASN A 36 11.69 -14.60 -0.68
CA ASN A 36 12.98 -14.24 -0.11
C ASN A 36 13.16 -14.85 1.30
N MET A 37 14.01 -15.88 1.40
CA MET A 37 14.27 -16.62 2.63
C MET A 37 15.20 -15.86 3.61
N LEU A 38 15.97 -14.89 3.14
CA LEU A 38 16.97 -14.16 3.92
C LEU A 38 16.53 -12.73 4.27
N MET A 39 15.32 -12.32 3.84
CA MET A 39 14.79 -11.00 4.11
C MET A 39 14.52 -10.82 5.60
N PRO A 40 15.15 -9.82 6.26
CA PRO A 40 14.88 -9.55 7.66
C PRO A 40 13.45 -9.01 7.84
N PRO A 41 12.80 -9.29 8.99
CA PRO A 41 11.53 -8.67 9.34
C PRO A 41 11.70 -7.14 9.48
N GLY A 42 10.68 -6.38 9.12
CA GLY A 42 10.69 -4.91 9.09
C GLY A 42 11.19 -4.30 7.77
N THR A 43 11.66 -5.12 6.83
CA THR A 43 12.06 -4.65 5.50
C THR A 43 10.86 -4.17 4.69
N VAL A 44 10.94 -2.98 4.09
CA VAL A 44 9.96 -2.52 3.12
C VAL A 44 10.15 -3.30 1.82
N ILE A 45 9.17 -4.09 1.44
CA ILE A 45 9.17 -4.93 0.25
C ILE A 45 8.77 -4.12 -0.98
N LYS A 46 7.71 -3.31 -0.86
CA LYS A 46 7.18 -2.49 -1.96
C LYS A 46 6.62 -1.18 -1.45
N GLU A 47 6.83 -0.11 -2.22
CA GLU A 47 6.17 1.18 -2.01
C GLU A 47 5.28 1.56 -3.20
N TRP A 48 4.14 2.16 -2.90
CA TRP A 48 3.23 2.80 -3.85
C TRP A 48 3.01 4.26 -3.42
N TYR A 49 2.76 5.15 -4.37
CA TYR A 49 2.69 6.60 -4.12
C TYR A 49 1.44 7.22 -4.76
N SER A 50 0.83 8.19 -4.07
CA SER A 50 -0.33 8.95 -4.58
C SER A 50 0.06 10.12 -5.46
N MET A 51 1.22 10.71 -5.18
CA MET A 51 1.83 11.74 -6.00
C MET A 51 3.30 11.41 -6.17
N VAL A 52 3.77 11.55 -7.41
CA VAL A 52 5.16 11.33 -7.77
C VAL A 52 5.59 12.48 -8.68
N ASN A 53 6.76 13.04 -8.39
CA ASN A 53 7.39 13.97 -9.30
C ASN A 53 7.98 13.16 -10.47
N TYR A 54 7.24 13.12 -11.59
CA TYR A 54 7.56 12.30 -12.76
C TYR A 54 8.98 12.55 -13.28
N GLN A 55 9.47 13.80 -13.20
CA GLN A 55 10.80 14.19 -13.66
C GLN A 55 11.95 13.56 -12.84
N ALA A 56 11.71 13.23 -11.57
CA ALA A 56 12.73 12.70 -10.67
C ALA A 56 12.70 11.17 -10.54
N LYS A 57 11.50 10.56 -10.51
CA LYS A 57 11.36 9.13 -10.21
C LYS A 57 10.98 8.25 -11.41
N ARG A 58 10.45 8.80 -12.52
CA ARG A 58 9.87 8.02 -13.64
C ARG A 58 8.85 6.95 -13.20
N ILE A 59 8.25 7.13 -12.03
CA ILE A 59 7.18 6.28 -11.50
C ILE A 59 5.87 6.98 -11.84
N GLU A 60 4.84 6.22 -12.23
CA GLU A 60 3.48 6.73 -12.35
C GLU A 60 2.75 6.59 -11.00
N PRO A 61 1.94 7.59 -10.59
CA PRO A 61 1.19 7.49 -9.35
C PRO A 61 0.15 6.38 -9.49
N THR A 62 0.18 5.41 -8.57
CA THR A 62 -0.72 4.25 -8.58
C THR A 62 -1.79 4.32 -7.49
N LEU A 63 -1.67 5.27 -6.57
CA LEU A 63 -2.63 5.49 -5.51
C LEU A 63 -3.55 6.67 -5.83
N PRO A 64 -4.85 6.58 -5.47
CA PRO A 64 -5.77 7.69 -5.63
C PRO A 64 -5.40 8.87 -4.73
N ILE A 65 -5.98 10.04 -4.97
CA ILE A 65 -5.93 11.14 -4.02
C ILE A 65 -7.01 10.89 -2.97
N ILE A 66 -6.65 11.02 -1.70
CA ILE A 66 -7.56 10.87 -0.55
C ILE A 66 -7.67 12.22 0.17
N ASP A 67 -8.86 12.56 0.66
CA ASP A 67 -9.09 13.74 1.47
C ASP A 67 -9.05 13.41 2.97
N GLY A 68 -8.72 14.39 3.83
CA GLY A 68 -8.63 14.16 5.27
C GLY A 68 -9.97 14.15 6.02
N GLU A 69 -11.10 14.31 5.33
CA GLU A 69 -12.43 14.39 5.92
C GLU A 69 -13.13 13.03 5.93
N SER A 70 -12.97 12.26 4.85
CA SER A 70 -13.52 10.93 4.62
C SER A 70 -12.82 9.82 5.41
N ILE A 71 -13.55 8.71 5.55
CA ILE A 71 -13.02 7.47 6.15
C ILE A 71 -12.74 6.51 5.00
N TYR A 72 -11.57 5.91 4.98
CA TYR A 72 -11.18 4.95 3.97
C TYR A 72 -11.09 3.56 4.57
N ARG A 73 -11.42 2.56 3.75
CA ARG A 73 -11.31 1.15 4.09
C ARG A 73 -10.36 0.50 3.13
N VAL A 74 -9.34 -0.16 3.66
CA VAL A 74 -8.42 -0.97 2.88
C VAL A 74 -8.79 -2.44 3.00
N ASN A 75 -8.85 -3.12 1.86
CA ASN A 75 -8.87 -4.58 1.77
C ASN A 75 -7.55 -5.03 1.13
N VAL A 76 -6.82 -5.91 1.81
CA VAL A 76 -5.52 -6.41 1.39
C VAL A 76 -5.68 -7.88 1.02
N ASP A 77 -5.46 -8.19 -0.25
CA ASP A 77 -5.56 -9.52 -0.82
C ASP A 77 -4.15 -10.06 -1.12
N ILE A 78 -3.61 -10.76 -0.13
CA ILE A 78 -2.28 -11.38 -0.16
C ILE A 78 -2.40 -12.76 0.48
N ASP A 79 -2.02 -13.78 -0.28
CA ASP A 79 -1.94 -15.16 0.21
C ASP A 79 -0.57 -15.42 0.83
N THR A 80 -0.56 -15.85 2.08
CA THR A 80 0.67 -16.26 2.78
C THR A 80 0.59 -17.76 3.12
N PRO A 81 1.41 -18.63 2.49
CA PRO A 81 1.32 -20.08 2.68
C PRO A 81 1.55 -20.56 4.12
N ARG A 82 2.20 -19.73 4.96
CA ARG A 82 2.63 -20.08 6.32
C ARG A 82 2.01 -19.22 7.42
N ASP A 83 0.92 -18.51 7.12
CA ASP A 83 0.21 -17.61 8.05
C ASP A 83 1.15 -16.63 8.80
N ARG A 84 2.19 -16.18 8.10
CA ARG A 84 3.11 -15.17 8.62
C ARG A 84 2.58 -13.80 8.26
N GLY A 85 2.72 -12.86 9.19
CA GLY A 85 2.11 -11.54 9.04
C GLY A 85 2.78 -10.69 7.96
N TYR A 86 1.98 -9.94 7.23
CA TYR A 86 2.40 -8.73 6.53
C TYR A 86 2.05 -7.50 7.35
N ILE A 87 2.69 -6.39 7.02
CA ILE A 87 2.37 -5.09 7.57
C ILE A 87 2.19 -4.12 6.40
N ILE A 88 1.01 -3.52 6.29
CA ILE A 88 0.76 -2.38 5.41
C ILE A 88 0.92 -1.11 6.22
N ARG A 89 1.78 -0.19 5.78
CA ARG A 89 1.93 1.12 6.40
C ARG A 89 1.62 2.23 5.41
N PHE A 90 0.63 3.04 5.74
CA PHE A 90 0.34 4.32 5.10
C PHE A 90 1.14 5.41 5.79
N VAL A 91 1.85 6.24 5.03
CA VAL A 91 2.57 7.41 5.54
C VAL A 91 2.05 8.63 4.81
N PHE A 92 1.58 9.62 5.56
CA PHE A 92 0.94 10.83 5.06
C PHE A 92 1.91 12.00 5.11
N PHE A 93 1.96 12.78 4.05
CA PHE A 93 2.84 13.94 3.90
C PHE A 93 2.04 15.22 3.66
N ASP A 94 2.55 16.35 4.14
CA ASP A 94 2.04 17.66 3.75
C ASP A 94 2.61 18.13 2.40
N LYS A 95 2.23 19.34 2.00
CA LYS A 95 2.69 19.99 0.75
C LYS A 95 4.20 20.32 0.72
N TYR A 96 4.89 20.20 1.85
CA TYR A 96 6.33 20.39 2.00
C TYR A 96 7.08 19.06 2.15
N GLU A 97 6.42 17.93 1.85
CA GLU A 97 6.96 16.57 1.97
C GLU A 97 7.32 16.16 3.41
N MET A 98 6.76 16.84 4.42
CA MET A 98 6.95 16.46 5.82
C MET A 98 5.90 15.43 6.25
N GLU A 99 6.34 14.37 6.95
CA GLU A 99 5.42 13.38 7.52
C GLU A 99 4.50 14.03 8.56
N VAL A 100 3.19 14.00 8.29
CA VAL A 100 2.16 14.51 9.21
C VAL A 100 1.50 13.39 10.02
N GLY A 101 1.74 12.14 9.64
CA GLY A 101 1.28 10.97 10.36
C GLY A 101 1.46 9.69 9.57
N ASN A 102 1.17 8.55 10.21
CA ASN A 102 1.17 7.25 9.58
C ASN A 102 0.07 6.36 10.17
N CYS A 103 -0.34 5.34 9.41
CA CYS A 103 -1.27 4.31 9.84
C CYS A 103 -0.69 2.94 9.48
N THR A 104 -0.63 2.03 10.45
CA THR A 104 -0.10 0.68 10.26
C THR A 104 -1.20 -0.35 10.45
N ILE A 105 -1.31 -1.27 9.49
CA ILE A 105 -2.39 -2.24 9.36
C ILE A 105 -1.78 -3.61 9.12
N SER A 106 -2.18 -4.60 9.93
CA SER A 106 -1.71 -5.99 9.81
C SER A 106 -2.87 -6.97 9.59
N LYS A 107 -4.04 -6.45 9.20
CA LYS A 107 -5.25 -7.23 8.92
C LYS A 107 -5.57 -7.14 7.43
N SER A 108 -6.27 -8.15 6.91
CA SER A 108 -6.81 -8.15 5.55
C SER A 108 -7.84 -7.06 5.30
N LYS A 109 -8.49 -6.56 6.35
CA LYS A 109 -9.46 -5.48 6.27
C LYS A 109 -9.30 -4.52 7.42
N ALA A 110 -9.19 -3.23 7.12
CA ALA A 110 -9.10 -2.19 8.14
C ALA A 110 -9.63 -0.86 7.63
N GLU A 111 -10.07 -0.03 8.56
CA GLU A 111 -10.48 1.35 8.28
C GLU A 111 -9.42 2.30 8.81
N PHE A 112 -9.16 3.36 8.07
CA PHE A 112 -8.21 4.41 8.42
C PHE A 112 -8.75 5.77 8.03
N LYS A 113 -8.26 6.81 8.71
CA LYS A 113 -8.54 8.20 8.39
C LYS A 113 -7.23 8.95 8.20
N CYS A 114 -7.16 9.75 7.15
CA CYS A 114 -6.01 10.61 6.88
C CYS A 114 -6.09 11.89 7.71
N PRO A 115 -4.95 12.45 8.14
CA PRO A 115 -4.91 13.79 8.71
C PRO A 115 -5.40 14.84 7.71
N LEU A 116 -6.11 15.88 8.19
CA LEU A 116 -6.60 17.00 7.35
C LEU A 116 -5.51 17.75 6.58
N LYS A 117 -4.26 17.67 7.04
CA LYS A 117 -3.09 18.31 6.40
C LYS A 117 -2.44 17.45 5.32
N THR A 118 -3.00 16.27 5.02
CA THR A 118 -2.46 15.36 4.03
C THR A 118 -2.57 15.98 2.64
N TYR A 119 -1.44 16.10 1.98
CA TYR A 119 -1.34 16.52 0.58
C TYR A 119 -0.99 15.34 -0.32
N SER A 120 -0.13 14.44 0.15
CA SER A 120 0.21 13.20 -0.53
C SER A 120 0.43 12.08 0.48
N TYR A 121 0.43 10.84 0.01
CA TYR A 121 0.74 9.70 0.87
C TYR A 121 1.43 8.59 0.08
N LYS A 122 2.07 7.70 0.83
CA LYS A 122 2.60 6.46 0.31
C LYS A 122 2.09 5.28 1.10
N MET A 123 1.98 4.14 0.43
CA MET A 123 1.66 2.85 1.03
C MET A 123 2.89 1.96 0.94
N GLN A 124 3.22 1.29 2.02
CA GLN A 124 4.37 0.40 2.11
C GLN A 124 3.91 -1.00 2.51
N LEU A 125 4.28 -2.00 1.73
CA LEU A 125 4.21 -3.39 2.14
C LEU A 125 5.52 -3.74 2.86
N ILE A 126 5.41 -4.12 4.12
CA ILE A 126 6.53 -4.42 5.00
C ILE A 126 6.48 -5.89 5.38
N ASN A 127 7.66 -6.50 5.39
CA ASN A 127 7.82 -7.87 5.85
C ASN A 127 7.53 -8.00 7.34
N GLY A 128 6.43 -8.66 7.72
CA GLY A 128 6.14 -9.02 9.11
C GLY A 128 6.66 -10.41 9.52
N GLY A 129 7.55 -10.99 8.72
CA GLY A 129 8.15 -12.31 8.94
C GLY A 129 7.90 -13.32 7.83
N MET A 130 7.28 -12.90 6.72
CA MET A 130 7.06 -13.71 5.52
C MET A 130 8.37 -14.03 4.79
N HIS A 131 8.43 -15.22 4.21
CA HIS A 131 9.48 -15.61 3.28
C HIS A 131 8.97 -15.83 1.86
N GLU A 132 7.69 -16.18 1.74
CA GLU A 132 6.99 -16.42 0.47
C GLU A 132 5.57 -15.87 0.62
N PHE A 133 5.07 -15.20 -0.41
CA PHE A 133 3.68 -14.75 -0.49
C PHE A 133 3.27 -14.50 -1.94
N THR A 134 1.97 -14.57 -2.19
CA THR A 134 1.37 -14.21 -3.47
C THR A 134 0.53 -12.96 -3.28
N PHE A 135 0.90 -11.89 -3.99
CA PHE A 135 0.16 -10.63 -3.99
C PHE A 135 -0.87 -10.64 -5.11
N HIS A 136 -2.13 -10.38 -4.75
CA HIS A 136 -3.20 -10.23 -5.74
C HIS A 136 -3.53 -8.77 -5.97
N SER A 137 -4.00 -8.08 -4.94
CA SER A 137 -4.36 -6.67 -5.03
C SER A 137 -4.55 -6.03 -3.66
N ILE A 138 -4.50 -4.71 -3.63
CA ILE A 138 -4.98 -3.93 -2.50
C ILE A 138 -6.10 -3.04 -2.99
N GLU A 139 -7.23 -3.05 -2.30
CA GLU A 139 -8.38 -2.21 -2.62
C GLU A 139 -8.54 -1.13 -1.55
N ILE A 140 -8.74 0.11 -1.98
CA ILE A 140 -9.05 1.25 -1.10
C ILE A 140 -10.44 1.74 -1.46
N GLU A 141 -11.34 1.71 -0.50
CA GLU A 141 -12.73 2.12 -0.61
C GLU A 141 -12.94 3.39 0.21
N GLU A 142 -13.53 4.41 -0.40
CA GLU A 142 -14.02 5.57 0.34
C GLU A 142 -15.38 5.26 0.95
N LEU A 143 -15.48 5.43 2.27
CA LEU A 143 -16.72 5.29 3.01
C LEU A 143 -17.36 6.67 3.17
N GLU A 144 -18.61 6.76 2.74
CA GLU A 144 -19.42 7.94 2.95
C GLU A 144 -19.64 8.16 4.45
N SER A 145 -19.18 9.31 4.95
CA SER A 145 -19.52 9.77 6.28
C SER A 145 -21.02 10.09 6.28
N GLU A 146 -21.85 9.26 6.91
CA GLU A 146 -23.23 9.64 7.22
C GLU A 146 -23.17 10.87 8.13
N SER A 147 -23.21 12.05 7.51
CA SER A 147 -23.43 13.31 8.19
C SER A 147 -24.85 13.22 8.73
N LYS A 148 -24.99 12.82 10.00
CA LYS A 148 -26.25 12.94 10.74
C LYS A 148 -26.76 14.36 10.53
N LYS A 149 -27.90 14.45 9.83
CA LYS A 149 -28.75 15.63 9.76
C LYS A 149 -29.06 16.18 11.14
#